data_AF-A0A954EFV4-F1
#
_entry.id   AF-A0A954EFV4-F1
#
_cell.length_a   1.000
_cell.length_b   1.000
_cell.length_c   1.000
_cell.angle_alpha   90.00
_cell.angle_beta   90.00
_cell.angle_gamma   90.00
#
_symmetry.space_group_name_H-M   'P 1'
#
loop_
_entity.id
_entity.type
_entity.pdbx_description
1 polymer ?
#
loop_
_entity_poly.entity_id
_entity_poly.type
_entity_poly.pdbx_seq_one_letter_code
_entity_poly.pdbx_strand_id
1 'polypeptide(L)' 'MIRSIVPLLMLLITLPASGADDYILGPDSYPQPGVPKGTLTKAVWDHSEVFPGPVRDYWAYVPA' A
#
# COMPACT_ATOMS: atom_id res chain seq x y z
N MET A 1 -28.63 -9.57 39.50
CA MET A 1 -28.79 -9.15 38.09
C MET A 1 -27.47 -8.66 37.47
N ILE A 2 -26.65 -7.85 38.17
CA ILE A 2 -25.38 -7.29 37.63
C ILE A 2 -24.28 -8.35 37.36
N ARG A 3 -24.19 -9.41 38.17
CA ARG A 3 -23.15 -10.46 38.04
C ARG A 3 -23.25 -11.31 36.76
N SER A 4 -24.43 -11.39 36.14
CA SER A 4 -24.64 -12.12 34.88
C SER A 4 -24.31 -11.28 33.63
N ILE A 5 -24.15 -9.96 33.76
CA ILE A 5 -23.90 -9.04 32.64
C ILE A 5 -22.41 -8.95 32.30
N VAL A 6 -21.53 -9.09 33.31
CA VAL A 6 -20.08 -9.02 33.16
C VAL A 6 -19.50 -10.03 32.14
N PRO A 7 -19.84 -11.34 32.18
CA PRO A 7 -19.30 -12.29 31.21
C PRO A 7 -19.83 -12.03 29.79
N LEU A 8 -21.07 -11.54 29.66
CA LEU A 8 -21.66 -11.17 28.37
C LEU A 8 -20.96 -9.94 27.77
N LEU A 9 -20.62 -8.96 28.60
CA LEU A 9 -19.88 -7.77 28.18
C LEU A 9 -18.44 -8.12 27.75
N MET A 10 -17.77 -9.03 28.48
CA MET A 10 -16.44 -9.51 28.09
C MET A 10 -16.47 -10.27 26.74
N LEU A 11 -17.51 -11.07 26.49
CA LEU A 11 -17.67 -11.80 25.24
C LEU A 11 -17.85 -10.86 24.03
N LEU A 12 -18.56 -9.74 24.21
CA LEU A 12 -18.73 -8.73 23.15
C LEU A 12 -17.43 -8.00 22.79
N ILE A 13 -16.49 -7.84 23.73
CA ILE A 13 -15.22 -7.14 23.49
C ILE A 13 -14.23 -8.01 22.70
N THR A 14 -14.40 -9.34 22.72
CA THR A 14 -13.54 -10.29 22.00
C THR A 14 -13.92 -10.55 20.55
N LEU A 15 -15.00 -9.93 20.04
CA LEU A 15 -15.39 -10.06 18.64
C LEU A 15 -14.30 -9.44 17.75
N PRO A 16 -13.76 -10.18 16.75
CA PRO A 16 -12.82 -9.60 15.81
C PRO A 16 -13.51 -8.48 15.03
N ALA A 17 -12.91 -7.30 15.01
CA ALA A 17 -13.34 -6.22 14.15
C ALA A 17 -12.93 -6.56 12.71
N SER A 18 -13.90 -6.71 11.81
CA SER A 18 -13.62 -6.81 10.37
C SER A 18 -13.15 -5.46 9.86
N GLY A 19 -11.88 -5.37 9.44
CA GLY A 19 -11.35 -4.22 8.70
C GLY A 19 -11.96 -4.17 7.30
N ALA A 20 -12.06 -2.97 6.72
CA ALA A 20 -12.50 -2.78 5.33
C ALA A 20 -11.40 -3.14 4.29
N ASP A 21 -10.56 -4.12 4.62
CA ASP A 21 -9.41 -4.53 3.81
C ASP A 21 -9.81 -5.43 2.62
N ASP A 22 -11.07 -5.83 2.54
CA ASP A 22 -11.64 -6.66 1.46
C ASP A 22 -11.97 -5.84 0.19
N TYR A 23 -11.20 -4.80 -0.11
CA TYR A 23 -11.42 -3.97 -1.29
C TYR A 23 -11.13 -4.76 -2.57
N ILE A 24 -12.17 -5.05 -3.35
CA ILE A 24 -12.05 -5.67 -4.66
C ILE A 24 -11.80 -4.58 -5.69
N LEU A 25 -10.67 -4.69 -6.38
CA LEU A 25 -10.30 -3.80 -7.48
C LEU A 25 -11.34 -3.88 -8.61
N GLY A 26 -11.75 -2.71 -9.12
CA GLY A 26 -12.58 -2.63 -10.32
C GLY A 26 -11.77 -2.92 -11.60
N PRO A 27 -12.42 -3.14 -12.75
CA PRO A 27 -11.73 -3.39 -14.02
C PRO A 27 -10.70 -2.31 -14.39
N ASP A 28 -10.99 -1.05 -14.09
CA ASP A 28 -10.14 0.10 -14.39
C ASP A 28 -8.86 0.16 -13.54
N SER A 29 -8.78 -0.64 -12.47
CA SER A 29 -7.56 -0.77 -11.66
C SER A 29 -6.50 -1.67 -12.32
N TYR A 30 -6.84 -2.37 -13.40
CA TYR A 30 -5.94 -3.28 -14.10
C TYR A 30 -5.42 -2.67 -15.42
N PRO A 31 -4.23 -3.09 -15.90
CA PRO A 31 -3.73 -2.67 -17.21
C PRO A 31 -4.69 -3.09 -18.33
N GLN A 32 -5.01 -2.15 -19.22
CA GLN A 32 -5.92 -2.38 -20.33
C GLN A 32 -5.18 -2.75 -21.62
N PRO A 33 -5.71 -3.69 -22.43
CA PRO A 33 -5.17 -3.97 -23.76
C PRO A 33 -5.17 -2.73 -24.65
N GLY A 34 -4.11 -2.54 -25.43
CA GLY A 34 -4.00 -1.43 -26.39
C GLY A 34 -3.63 -0.07 -25.78
N VAL A 35 -3.59 0.08 -24.45
CA VAL A 35 -3.06 1.29 -23.80
C VAL A 35 -1.53 1.27 -23.85
N PRO A 36 -0.87 2.30 -24.42
CA PRO A 36 0.58 2.38 -24.47
C PRO A 36 1.20 2.30 -23.08
N LYS A 37 2.26 1.50 -22.95
CA LYS A 37 3.01 1.36 -21.70
C LYS A 37 4.19 2.30 -21.72
N GLY A 38 4.35 3.06 -20.65
CA GLY A 38 5.56 3.84 -20.44
C GLY A 38 6.79 2.98 -20.20
N THR A 39 7.95 3.63 -20.15
CA THR A 39 9.25 2.99 -19.92
C THR A 39 9.70 3.23 -18.48
N LEU A 40 10.12 2.17 -17.79
CA LEU A 40 10.73 2.26 -16.46
C LEU A 40 12.26 2.14 -16.59
N THR A 41 12.97 3.22 -16.28
CA THR A 41 14.43 3.26 -16.38
C THR A 41 15.05 3.28 -14.99
N LYS A 42 15.92 2.31 -14.70
CA LYS A 42 16.79 2.34 -13.49
C LYS A 42 17.97 3.27 -13.73
N ALA A 43 18.31 4.05 -12.73
CA ALA A 43 19.52 4.86 -12.69
C ALA A 43 20.10 4.91 -11.27
N VAL A 44 21.31 5.42 -11.17
CA VAL A 44 22.03 5.58 -9.90
C VAL A 44 22.31 7.06 -9.71
N TRP A 45 22.00 7.57 -8.53
CA TRP A 45 22.42 8.89 -8.07
C TRP A 45 23.53 8.73 -7.03
N ASP A 46 24.76 8.93 -7.46
CA ASP A 46 26.01 8.76 -6.70
C ASP A 46 26.79 10.08 -6.49
N HIS A 47 26.46 11.12 -7.25
CA HIS A 47 27.08 12.45 -7.14
C HIS A 47 26.05 13.49 -6.72
N SER A 48 25.96 13.73 -5.41
CA SER A 48 25.08 14.74 -4.82
C SER A 48 25.92 15.83 -4.15
N GLU A 49 25.75 17.08 -4.60
CA GLU A 49 26.47 18.24 -4.04
C GLU A 49 25.94 18.63 -2.65
N VAL A 50 24.63 18.44 -2.40
CA VAL A 50 23.98 18.79 -1.15
C VAL A 50 24.22 17.75 -0.06
N PHE A 51 24.24 16.47 -0.44
CA PHE A 51 24.53 15.33 0.45
C PHE A 51 25.66 14.50 -0.16
N PRO A 52 26.93 14.85 0.08
CA PRO A 52 28.07 14.10 -0.48
C PRO A 52 28.23 12.73 0.18
N GLY A 53 28.48 11.68 -0.62
CA GLY A 53 28.84 10.34 -0.15
C GLY A 53 27.76 9.24 -0.33
N PRO A 54 26.47 9.48 -0.07
CA PRO A 54 25.42 8.48 -0.31
C PRO A 54 25.23 8.14 -1.79
N VAL A 55 25.05 6.85 -2.08
CA VAL A 55 24.63 6.33 -3.39
C VAL A 55 23.17 5.87 -3.29
N ARG A 56 22.35 6.24 -4.27
CA ARG A 56 20.92 5.91 -4.31
C ARG A 56 20.55 5.31 -5.66
N ASP A 57 20.00 4.11 -5.65
CA ASP A 57 19.28 3.58 -6.79
C ASP A 57 17.93 4.27 -6.92
N TYR A 58 17.55 4.66 -8.13
CA TYR A 58 16.22 5.20 -8.42
C TYR A 58 15.67 4.69 -9.75
N TRP A 59 14.36 4.83 -9.92
CA TRP A 59 13.66 4.48 -11.14
C TRP A 59 12.80 5.65 -11.61
N ALA A 60 12.82 5.94 -12.90
CA ALA A 60 11.95 6.90 -13.55
C ALA A 60 11.01 6.18 -14.50
N TYR A 61 9.69 6.34 -14.29
CA TYR A 61 8.67 5.90 -15.25
C TYR A 61 8.29 7.07 -16.15
N VAL A 62 8.41 6.89 -17.46
CA VAL A 62 8.04 7.88 -18.47
C VAL A 62 6.85 7.33 -19.27
N PRO A 63 5.66 7.97 -19.24
CA PRO A 63 4.53 7.56 -20.08
C PRO A 63 4.88 7.51 -21.56
N ALA A 64 4.23 6.63 -22.31
CA ALA A 64 4.39 6.50 -23.75
C ALA A 64 3.63 7.58 -24.54
#